data_AF-R7BEX7-F1
#
_entry.id   AF-R7BEX7-F1
#
_cell.length_a   1.000
_cell.length_b   1.000
_cell.length_c   1.000
_cell.angle_alpha   90.00
_cell.angle_beta   90.00
_cell.angle_gamma   90.00
#
_symmetry.space_group_name_H-M   'P 1'
#
loop_
_entity.id
_entity.type
_entity.pdbx_description
1 polymer ?
#
loop_
_entity_poly.entity_id
_entity_poly.type
_entity_poly.pdbx_seq_one_letter_code
_entity_poly.pdbx_strand_id
1 'polypeptide(L)'
;MMEKNAKIYVAGHRGMVGSAIVRELERQGYNNIITRTHKELDLCRQEDVEKFFAEEKPEYVFLAAAKVGGIVANQEALADFMYYNMTLEMNVIHSAWQNGCKKLEFLGSSCIYPRMAPQPMPESCLLTSELEKTNEAYALAKISGLKYCEFLNRQYGTDYISVMPTNLYGPNDNYHPTHSHVLPALIRRFHEAKEQNLPYVTCWGDGSPLREFLYVDDLANLCVFLMNNYSGNETVNAGTGKELTIKELTELVAKVIGYTGEIRWDASKPNGTPRKLLDVSKATKLGWTYKTELEDGIRLSYEDFLNNPMRAER
;
A
#
# COMPACT_ATOMS: atom_id res chain seq x y z
N MET A 1 -13.38 19.72 -0.50
CA MET A 1 -12.23 19.89 0.41
C MET A 1 -12.69 19.67 1.85
N MET A 2 -11.93 18.90 2.63
CA MET A 2 -12.17 18.67 4.05
C MET A 2 -11.90 19.93 4.86
N GLU A 3 -12.75 20.21 5.85
CA GLU A 3 -12.54 21.26 6.83
C GLU A 3 -11.34 20.92 7.75
N LYS A 4 -10.55 21.90 8.19
CA LYS A 4 -9.32 21.64 8.98
C LYS A 4 -9.57 21.02 10.35
N ASN A 5 -10.73 21.27 10.92
CA ASN A 5 -11.20 20.72 12.19
C ASN A 5 -12.14 19.51 12.01
N ALA A 6 -12.35 19.05 10.76
CA ALA A 6 -13.21 17.89 10.50
C ALA A 6 -12.68 16.67 11.24
N LYS A 7 -13.58 15.83 11.76
CA LYS A 7 -13.19 14.60 12.45
C LYS A 7 -12.77 13.54 11.43
N ILE A 8 -11.49 13.19 11.41
CA ILE A 8 -10.91 12.27 10.42
C ILE A 8 -10.47 10.98 11.09
N TYR A 9 -11.00 9.84 10.66
CA TYR A 9 -10.53 8.53 11.11
C TYR A 9 -9.51 7.93 10.13
N VAL A 10 -8.35 7.54 10.65
CA VAL A 10 -7.34 6.78 9.89
C VAL A 10 -7.28 5.35 10.43
N ALA A 11 -7.96 4.43 9.75
CA ALA A 11 -7.90 3.00 10.08
C ALA A 11 -6.51 2.46 9.70
N GLY A 12 -5.87 1.73 10.62
CA GLY A 12 -4.53 1.19 10.36
C GLY A 12 -3.40 2.23 10.52
N HIS A 13 -3.61 3.28 11.32
CA HIS A 13 -2.67 4.39 11.52
C HIS A 13 -1.22 4.02 11.90
N ARG A 14 -0.98 2.80 12.43
CA ARG A 14 0.38 2.33 12.76
C ARG A 14 1.10 1.63 11.61
N GLY A 15 0.39 1.23 10.55
CA GLY A 15 1.00 0.64 9.36
C GLY A 15 1.76 1.68 8.55
N MET A 16 2.57 1.24 7.59
CA MET A 16 3.35 2.10 6.69
C MET A 16 2.49 3.24 6.11
N VAL A 17 1.43 2.89 5.37
CA VAL A 17 0.59 3.90 4.70
C VAL A 17 -0.25 4.72 5.68
N GLY A 18 -0.88 4.08 6.66
CA GLY A 18 -1.69 4.79 7.66
C GLY A 18 -0.88 5.82 8.44
N SER A 19 0.36 5.49 8.81
CA SER A 19 1.24 6.43 9.52
C SER A 19 1.67 7.60 8.64
N ALA A 20 1.90 7.36 7.35
CA ALA A 20 2.23 8.41 6.38
C ALA A 20 1.04 9.35 6.15
N ILE A 21 -0.19 8.83 6.06
CA ILE A 21 -1.42 9.63 5.96
C ILE A 21 -1.58 10.52 7.19
N VAL A 22 -1.37 10.00 8.41
CA VAL A 22 -1.42 10.82 9.63
C VAL A 22 -0.41 11.97 9.58
N ARG A 23 0.87 11.68 9.27
CA ARG A 23 1.91 12.72 9.14
C ARG A 23 1.53 13.76 8.09
N GLU A 24 0.98 13.34 6.96
CA GLU A 24 0.58 14.26 5.88
C GLU A 24 -0.63 15.12 6.26
N LEU A 25 -1.62 14.56 6.95
CA LEU A 25 -2.75 15.31 7.48
C LEU A 25 -2.28 16.38 8.48
N GLU A 26 -1.42 16.01 9.42
CA GLU A 26 -0.83 16.94 10.40
C GLU A 26 0.00 18.03 9.71
N ARG A 27 0.85 17.66 8.73
CA ARG A 27 1.65 18.60 7.94
C ARG A 27 0.78 19.62 7.18
N GLN A 28 -0.40 19.20 6.74
CA GLN A 28 -1.37 20.08 6.09
C GLN A 28 -2.28 20.83 7.08
N GLY A 29 -2.11 20.68 8.40
CA GLY A 29 -2.83 21.42 9.43
C GLY A 29 -4.18 20.85 9.83
N TYR A 30 -4.46 19.57 9.54
CA TYR A 30 -5.61 18.86 10.11
C TYR A 30 -5.28 18.45 11.55
N ASN A 31 -6.18 18.75 12.49
CA ASN A 31 -5.88 18.63 13.94
C ASN A 31 -6.85 17.72 14.71
N ASN A 32 -7.90 17.22 14.07
CA ASN A 32 -8.92 16.36 14.68
C ASN A 32 -8.88 14.95 14.07
N ILE A 33 -7.71 14.32 14.20
CA ILE A 33 -7.44 12.97 13.69
C ILE A 33 -7.72 11.98 14.82
N ILE A 34 -8.68 11.09 14.62
CA ILE A 34 -8.94 9.97 15.53
C ILE A 34 -8.28 8.71 15.00
N THR A 35 -7.72 7.93 15.92
CA THR A 35 -7.07 6.65 15.62
C THR A 35 -7.43 5.61 16.67
N ARG A 36 -7.32 4.33 16.30
CA ARG A 36 -7.41 3.20 17.21
C ARG A 36 -6.36 2.17 16.83
N THR A 37 -5.71 1.60 17.83
CA THR A 37 -4.86 0.42 17.67
C THR A 37 -5.71 -0.83 17.55
N HIS A 38 -5.14 -1.91 17.04
CA HIS A 38 -5.84 -3.19 16.95
C HIS A 38 -6.32 -3.72 18.32
N LYS A 39 -5.62 -3.37 19.42
CA LYS A 39 -6.04 -3.74 20.78
C LYS A 39 -7.25 -2.93 21.28
N GLU A 40 -7.42 -1.71 20.77
CA GLU A 40 -8.54 -0.84 21.16
C GLU A 40 -9.76 -1.06 20.26
N LEU A 41 -9.55 -1.49 19.01
CA LEU A 41 -10.60 -1.76 18.04
C LEU A 41 -10.14 -2.85 17.07
N ASP A 42 -10.70 -4.06 17.23
CA ASP A 42 -10.55 -5.13 16.25
C ASP A 42 -11.54 -4.90 15.10
N LEU A 43 -11.01 -4.48 13.95
CA LEU A 43 -11.84 -4.18 12.78
C LEU A 43 -12.57 -5.41 12.21
N CYS A 44 -12.22 -6.63 12.62
CA CYS A 44 -12.95 -7.84 12.24
C CYS A 44 -14.17 -8.12 13.15
N ARG A 45 -14.30 -7.41 14.27
CA ARG A 45 -15.45 -7.50 15.17
C ARG A 45 -16.49 -6.46 14.80
N GLN A 46 -17.54 -6.90 14.13
CA GLN A 46 -18.59 -6.02 13.62
C GLN A 46 -19.19 -5.13 14.72
N GLU A 47 -19.54 -5.70 15.87
CA GLU A 47 -20.12 -4.96 17.00
C GLU A 47 -19.20 -3.83 17.50
N ASP A 48 -17.89 -4.09 17.59
CA ASP A 48 -16.92 -3.09 18.04
C ASP A 48 -16.80 -1.94 17.03
N VAL A 49 -16.81 -2.25 15.74
CA VAL A 49 -16.77 -1.25 14.66
C VAL A 49 -18.05 -0.42 14.62
N GLU A 50 -19.22 -1.07 14.71
CA GLU A 50 -20.52 -0.39 14.75
C GLU A 50 -20.60 0.58 15.94
N LYS A 51 -20.19 0.13 17.12
CA LYS A 51 -20.12 0.96 18.33
C LYS A 51 -19.19 2.15 18.14
N PHE A 52 -17.97 1.92 17.64
CA PHE A 52 -16.99 2.98 17.40
C PHE A 52 -17.55 4.06 16.46
N PHE A 53 -18.15 3.68 15.34
CA PHE A 53 -18.69 4.63 14.38
C PHE A 53 -19.93 5.37 14.92
N ALA A 54 -20.77 4.72 15.72
CA ALA A 54 -21.91 5.36 16.37
C ALA A 54 -21.50 6.41 17.42
N GLU A 55 -20.41 6.16 18.15
CA GLU A 55 -19.88 7.06 19.17
C GLU A 55 -19.06 8.21 18.56
N GLU A 56 -18.12 7.89 17.66
CA GLU A 56 -17.16 8.87 17.16
C GLU A 56 -17.69 9.69 16.00
N LYS A 57 -18.50 9.09 15.12
CA LYS A 57 -19.06 9.71 13.90
C LYS A 57 -18.02 10.51 13.09
N PRO A 58 -16.95 9.86 12.59
CA PRO A 58 -15.98 10.55 11.74
C PRO A 58 -16.65 11.06 10.45
N GLU A 59 -16.28 12.27 10.05
CA GLU A 59 -16.76 12.88 8.81
C GLU A 59 -16.01 12.33 7.59
N TYR A 60 -14.74 11.97 7.79
CA TYR A 60 -13.86 11.46 6.76
C TYR A 60 -13.14 10.20 7.25
N VAL A 61 -13.00 9.21 6.37
CA VAL A 61 -12.31 7.95 6.68
C VAL A 61 -11.24 7.64 5.65
N PHE A 62 -10.01 7.40 6.11
CA PHE A 62 -8.96 6.76 5.33
C PHE A 62 -8.85 5.29 5.77
N LEU A 63 -9.24 4.36 4.91
CA LEU A 63 -9.21 2.93 5.19
C LEU A 63 -7.88 2.32 4.73
N ALA A 64 -6.83 2.51 5.55
CA ALA A 64 -5.48 2.01 5.31
C ALA A 64 -5.15 0.72 6.08
N ALA A 65 -6.09 0.18 6.85
CA ALA A 65 -5.96 -1.11 7.53
C ALA A 65 -6.08 -2.27 6.53
N ALA A 66 -5.18 -3.24 6.63
CA ALA A 66 -5.20 -4.46 5.83
C ALA A 66 -4.32 -5.53 6.48
N LYS A 67 -4.62 -6.80 6.21
CA LYS A 67 -3.63 -7.88 6.36
C LYS A 67 -2.80 -7.91 5.08
N VAL A 68 -1.50 -7.60 5.20
CA VAL A 68 -0.56 -7.47 4.08
C VAL A 68 0.62 -8.43 4.27
N GLY A 69 1.28 -8.80 3.17
CA GLY A 69 2.49 -9.63 3.21
C GLY A 69 3.10 -9.84 1.83
N GLY A 70 4.32 -10.40 1.80
CA GLY A 70 5.01 -10.81 0.58
C GLY A 70 4.43 -12.07 -0.06
N ILE A 71 5.13 -12.60 -1.08
CA ILE A 71 4.67 -13.75 -1.89
C ILE A 71 4.43 -14.99 -1.01
N VAL A 72 5.40 -15.35 -0.17
CA VAL A 72 5.33 -16.54 0.70
C VAL A 72 4.13 -16.46 1.65
N ALA A 73 3.95 -15.31 2.31
CA ALA A 73 2.84 -15.10 3.25
C ALA A 73 1.47 -15.25 2.58
N ASN A 74 1.29 -14.73 1.36
CA ASN A 74 0.02 -14.85 0.63
C ASN A 74 -0.26 -16.30 0.22
N GLN A 75 0.77 -17.05 -0.21
CA GLN A 75 0.62 -18.45 -0.61
C GLN A 75 0.29 -19.36 0.56
N GLU A 76 0.87 -19.13 1.73
CA GLU A 76 0.68 -19.97 2.92
C GLU A 76 -0.65 -19.70 3.64
N ALA A 77 -1.22 -18.51 3.50
CA ALA A 77 -2.36 -18.06 4.31
C ALA A 77 -3.53 -17.49 3.48
N LEU A 78 -3.83 -18.07 2.30
CA LEU A 78 -4.88 -17.60 1.38
C LEU A 78 -6.23 -17.31 2.09
N ALA A 79 -6.72 -18.26 2.89
CA ALA A 79 -7.99 -18.12 3.61
C ALA A 79 -7.98 -16.94 4.59
N ASP A 80 -6.88 -16.75 5.32
CA ASP A 80 -6.72 -15.64 6.26
C ASP A 80 -6.67 -14.31 5.53
N PHE A 81 -5.88 -14.20 4.45
CA PHE A 81 -5.79 -12.98 3.64
C PHE A 81 -7.16 -12.57 3.10
N MET A 82 -7.97 -13.52 2.66
CA MET A 82 -9.33 -13.26 2.21
C MET A 82 -10.22 -12.83 3.38
N TYR A 83 -10.32 -13.65 4.43
CA TYR A 83 -11.21 -13.42 5.56
C TYR A 83 -10.93 -12.07 6.23
N TYR A 84 -9.70 -11.84 6.69
CA TYR A 84 -9.38 -10.64 7.45
C TYR A 84 -9.64 -9.38 6.63
N ASN A 85 -9.20 -9.33 5.37
CA ASN A 85 -9.39 -8.13 4.54
C ASN A 85 -10.87 -7.90 4.19
N MET A 86 -11.62 -8.95 3.83
CA MET A 86 -13.06 -8.81 3.55
C MET A 86 -13.84 -8.39 4.78
N THR A 87 -13.59 -9.00 5.94
CA THR A 87 -14.35 -8.67 7.15
C THR A 87 -14.04 -7.25 7.62
N LEU A 88 -12.75 -6.86 7.70
CA LEU A 88 -12.40 -5.52 8.16
C LEU A 88 -12.90 -4.42 7.22
N GLU A 89 -12.82 -4.64 5.90
CA GLU A 89 -13.22 -3.60 4.95
C GLU A 89 -14.74 -3.44 4.90
N MET A 90 -15.49 -4.54 4.93
CA MET A 90 -16.96 -4.49 4.94
C MET A 90 -17.48 -3.84 6.21
N ASN A 91 -16.94 -4.18 7.38
CA ASN A 91 -17.32 -3.56 8.65
C ASN A 91 -17.09 -2.04 8.61
N VAL A 92 -15.89 -1.60 8.22
CA VAL A 92 -15.57 -0.16 8.22
C VAL A 92 -16.40 0.60 7.18
N ILE A 93 -16.49 0.10 5.95
CA ILE A 93 -17.23 0.77 4.87
C ILE A 93 -18.73 0.85 5.22
N HIS A 94 -19.32 -0.24 5.72
CA HIS A 94 -20.72 -0.27 6.10
C HIS A 94 -21.04 0.65 7.27
N SER A 95 -20.25 0.59 8.35
CA SER A 95 -20.48 1.42 9.53
C SER A 95 -20.22 2.90 9.26
N ALA A 96 -19.27 3.25 8.37
CA ALA A 96 -19.07 4.62 7.91
C ALA A 96 -20.35 5.16 7.21
N TRP A 97 -20.94 4.37 6.32
CA TRP A 97 -22.17 4.74 5.61
C TRP A 97 -23.36 4.89 6.56
N GLN A 98 -23.59 3.91 7.43
CA GLN A 98 -24.71 3.95 8.38
C GLN A 98 -24.65 5.15 9.34
N ASN A 99 -23.46 5.68 9.61
CA ASN A 99 -23.24 6.80 10.53
C ASN A 99 -23.01 8.15 9.82
N GLY A 100 -23.31 8.24 8.52
CA GLY A 100 -23.30 9.50 7.79
C GLY A 100 -21.91 10.07 7.51
N CYS A 101 -20.89 9.21 7.39
CA CYS A 101 -19.56 9.62 6.94
C CYS A 101 -19.67 10.30 5.55
N LYS A 102 -19.17 11.54 5.44
CA LYS A 102 -19.27 12.37 4.23
C LYS A 102 -18.47 11.74 3.08
N LYS A 103 -17.29 11.21 3.37
CA LYS A 103 -16.36 10.70 2.37
C LYS A 103 -15.42 9.65 2.94
N LEU A 104 -15.19 8.57 2.19
CA LEU A 104 -14.28 7.50 2.54
C LEU A 104 -13.29 7.28 1.39
N GLU A 105 -12.03 7.05 1.71
CA GLU A 105 -11.03 6.63 0.76
C GLU A 105 -10.55 5.21 1.10
N PHE A 106 -10.78 4.29 0.17
CA PHE A 106 -10.36 2.90 0.26
C PHE A 106 -9.01 2.69 -0.42
N LEU A 107 -8.06 2.08 0.29
CA LEU A 107 -6.76 1.75 -0.25
C LEU A 107 -6.76 0.32 -0.80
N GLY A 108 -6.68 0.22 -2.12
CA GLY A 108 -6.54 -1.02 -2.86
C GLY A 108 -5.08 -1.51 -2.95
N SER A 109 -4.77 -2.26 -3.99
CA SER A 109 -3.42 -2.67 -4.35
C SER A 109 -3.34 -2.98 -5.83
N SER A 110 -2.27 -2.56 -6.53
CA SER A 110 -2.03 -2.92 -7.94
C SER A 110 -2.06 -4.44 -8.23
N CYS A 111 -2.03 -5.29 -7.20
CA CYS A 111 -2.26 -6.74 -7.31
C CYS A 111 -3.68 -7.14 -7.75
N ILE A 112 -4.65 -6.21 -7.73
CA ILE A 112 -6.02 -6.49 -8.21
C ILE A 112 -6.15 -6.53 -9.73
N TYR A 113 -5.14 -6.03 -10.45
CA TYR A 113 -5.17 -6.04 -11.90
C TYR A 113 -4.85 -7.44 -12.43
N PRO A 114 -5.42 -7.82 -13.59
CA PRO A 114 -5.17 -9.12 -14.18
C PRO A 114 -3.68 -9.41 -14.40
N ARG A 115 -3.29 -10.69 -14.31
CA ARG A 115 -1.90 -11.13 -14.48
C ARG A 115 -1.31 -10.69 -15.83
N MET A 116 -2.13 -10.73 -16.88
CA MET A 116 -1.78 -10.38 -18.26
C MET A 116 -2.41 -9.05 -18.70
N ALA A 117 -2.55 -8.10 -17.78
CA ALA A 117 -3.04 -6.76 -18.10
C ALA A 117 -2.13 -6.02 -19.10
N PRO A 118 -2.69 -5.13 -19.95
CA PRO A 118 -1.90 -4.27 -20.82
C PRO A 118 -0.95 -3.39 -19.97
N GLN A 119 0.20 -3.00 -20.54
CA GLN A 119 1.20 -2.20 -19.84
C GLN A 119 1.46 -0.89 -20.62
N PRO A 120 1.46 0.28 -19.95
CA PRO A 120 1.11 0.48 -18.54
C PRO A 120 -0.36 0.14 -18.27
N MET A 121 -0.69 -0.30 -17.05
CA MET A 121 -2.03 -0.80 -16.68
C MET A 121 -2.98 0.37 -16.40
N PRO A 122 -4.00 0.62 -17.26
CA PRO A 122 -5.02 1.62 -16.99
C PRO A 122 -6.04 1.09 -15.96
N GLU A 123 -6.73 1.99 -15.26
CA GLU A 123 -7.75 1.60 -14.28
C GLU A 123 -8.87 0.73 -14.89
N SER A 124 -9.18 0.95 -16.17
CA SER A 124 -10.18 0.20 -16.93
C SER A 124 -9.85 -1.28 -17.15
N CYS A 125 -8.61 -1.73 -16.88
CA CYS A 125 -8.25 -3.15 -17.02
C CYS A 125 -8.66 -4.00 -15.80
N LEU A 126 -9.18 -3.39 -14.73
CA LEU A 126 -9.73 -4.11 -13.59
C LEU A 126 -10.82 -5.12 -14.02
N LEU A 127 -10.73 -6.36 -13.53
CA LEU A 127 -11.71 -7.44 -13.79
C LEU A 127 -11.88 -7.82 -15.28
N THR A 128 -10.89 -7.54 -16.12
CA THR A 128 -10.94 -7.90 -17.55
C THR A 128 -10.37 -9.28 -17.89
N SER A 129 -9.64 -9.92 -16.98
CA SER A 129 -9.04 -11.25 -17.14
C SER A 129 -8.65 -11.86 -15.78
N GLU A 130 -8.04 -13.04 -15.77
CA GLU A 130 -7.65 -13.79 -14.57
C GLU A 130 -6.60 -13.03 -13.72
N LEU A 131 -6.73 -13.21 -12.40
CA LEU A 131 -5.79 -12.67 -11.40
C LEU A 131 -4.53 -13.55 -11.29
N GLU A 132 -3.51 -13.03 -10.62
CA GLU A 132 -2.32 -13.82 -10.31
C GLU A 132 -2.62 -14.80 -9.16
N LYS A 133 -2.40 -16.10 -9.40
CA LYS A 133 -2.76 -17.17 -8.44
C LYS A 133 -2.14 -16.97 -7.05
N THR A 134 -0.93 -16.41 -6.99
CA THR A 134 -0.22 -16.19 -5.72
C THR A 134 -0.84 -15.13 -4.82
N ASN A 135 -1.63 -14.21 -5.37
CA ASN A 135 -2.25 -13.10 -4.62
C ASN A 135 -3.78 -13.05 -4.77
N GLU A 136 -4.38 -14.07 -5.39
CA GLU A 136 -5.80 -14.09 -5.77
C GLU A 136 -6.73 -13.80 -4.58
N ALA A 137 -6.52 -14.47 -3.44
CA ALA A 137 -7.34 -14.27 -2.24
C ALA A 137 -7.33 -12.81 -1.74
N TYR A 138 -6.13 -12.20 -1.67
CA TYR A 138 -5.97 -10.81 -1.28
C TYR A 138 -6.55 -9.85 -2.33
N ALA A 139 -6.35 -10.14 -3.61
CA ALA A 139 -6.86 -9.37 -4.72
C ALA A 139 -8.40 -9.37 -4.75
N LEU A 140 -9.04 -10.54 -4.58
CA LEU A 140 -10.49 -10.67 -4.51
C LEU A 140 -11.09 -9.91 -3.33
N ALA A 141 -10.45 -9.94 -2.16
CA ALA A 141 -10.85 -9.10 -1.03
C ALA A 141 -10.81 -7.62 -1.43
N LYS A 142 -9.66 -7.11 -1.88
CA LYS A 142 -9.53 -5.69 -2.28
C LYS A 142 -10.49 -5.27 -3.38
N ILE A 143 -10.79 -6.15 -4.34
CA ILE A 143 -11.82 -5.90 -5.37
C ILE A 143 -13.21 -5.78 -4.73
N SER A 144 -13.53 -6.62 -3.75
CA SER A 144 -14.81 -6.60 -3.04
C SER A 144 -15.02 -5.28 -2.32
N GLY A 145 -14.04 -4.80 -1.54
CA GLY A 145 -14.10 -3.48 -0.89
C GLY A 145 -14.26 -2.32 -1.88
N LEU A 146 -13.51 -2.34 -2.99
CA LEU A 146 -13.63 -1.33 -4.06
C LEU A 146 -15.03 -1.33 -4.68
N LYS A 147 -15.55 -2.51 -5.03
CA LYS A 147 -16.90 -2.64 -5.59
C LYS A 147 -17.98 -2.26 -4.60
N TYR A 148 -17.77 -2.52 -3.32
CA TYR A 148 -18.73 -2.11 -2.32
C TYR A 148 -18.83 -0.58 -2.21
N CYS A 149 -17.70 0.13 -2.24
CA CYS A 149 -17.69 1.60 -2.34
C CYS A 149 -18.44 2.09 -3.59
N GLU A 150 -18.15 1.53 -4.77
CA GLU A 150 -18.83 1.85 -6.03
C GLU A 150 -20.35 1.64 -5.94
N PHE A 151 -20.81 0.55 -5.32
CA PHE A 151 -22.22 0.25 -5.20
C PHE A 151 -22.94 1.14 -4.19
N LEU A 152 -22.31 1.47 -3.05
CA LEU A 152 -22.85 2.46 -2.13
C LEU A 152 -23.00 3.83 -2.79
N ASN A 153 -22.02 4.25 -3.59
CA ASN A 153 -22.09 5.52 -4.32
C ASN A 153 -23.28 5.53 -5.29
N ARG A 154 -23.48 4.44 -6.04
CA ARG A 154 -24.59 4.33 -7.01
C ARG A 154 -25.96 4.24 -6.34
N GLN A 155 -26.07 3.50 -5.25
CA GLN A 155 -27.34 3.20 -4.61
C GLN A 155 -27.77 4.29 -3.62
N TYR A 156 -26.82 4.87 -2.90
CA TYR A 156 -27.09 5.79 -1.78
C TYR A 156 -26.45 7.17 -1.94
N GLY A 157 -25.73 7.43 -3.03
CA GLY A 157 -25.15 8.74 -3.30
C GLY A 157 -23.98 9.11 -2.39
N THR A 158 -23.28 8.13 -1.81
CA THR A 158 -22.04 8.35 -1.06
C THR A 158 -20.90 8.87 -1.97
N ASP A 159 -19.85 9.43 -1.38
CA ASP A 159 -18.61 9.79 -2.07
C ASP A 159 -17.45 8.90 -1.58
N TYR A 160 -17.53 7.61 -1.85
CA TYR A 160 -16.51 6.64 -1.41
C TYR A 160 -15.57 6.33 -2.57
N ILE A 161 -14.37 6.90 -2.50
CA ILE A 161 -13.36 6.84 -3.55
C ILE A 161 -12.33 5.73 -3.24
N SER A 162 -11.54 5.36 -4.24
CA SER A 162 -10.46 4.38 -4.07
C SER A 162 -9.17 4.80 -4.75
N VAL A 163 -8.06 4.39 -4.14
CA VAL A 163 -6.70 4.63 -4.63
C VAL A 163 -6.01 3.29 -4.83
N MET A 164 -5.28 3.17 -5.93
CA MET A 164 -4.61 1.93 -6.35
C MET A 164 -3.09 2.11 -6.35
N PRO A 165 -2.42 1.89 -5.21
CA PRO A 165 -0.98 2.03 -5.14
C PRO A 165 -0.24 0.92 -5.91
N THR A 166 0.86 1.33 -6.55
CA THR A 166 1.92 0.45 -7.05
C THR A 166 2.71 -0.17 -5.88
N ASN A 167 3.90 -0.74 -6.10
CA ASN A 167 4.72 -1.19 -4.97
C ASN A 167 5.15 0.00 -4.11
N LEU A 168 4.94 -0.11 -2.80
CA LEU A 168 5.25 0.95 -1.86
C LEU A 168 6.51 0.61 -1.08
N TYR A 169 7.17 1.66 -0.59
CA TYR A 169 8.31 1.58 0.31
C TYR A 169 8.45 2.89 1.09
N GLY A 170 9.08 2.84 2.25
CA GLY A 170 9.32 4.01 3.07
C GLY A 170 9.41 3.70 4.56
N PRO A 171 9.33 4.73 5.41
CA PRO A 171 9.31 4.56 6.86
C PRO A 171 8.17 3.65 7.34
N ASN A 172 8.40 2.90 8.41
CA ASN A 172 7.47 1.93 9.00
C ASN A 172 7.09 0.75 8.07
N ASP A 173 7.93 0.40 7.10
CA ASP A 173 7.79 -0.84 6.33
C ASP A 173 8.13 -2.08 7.19
N ASN A 174 7.78 -3.28 6.71
CA ASN A 174 8.12 -4.53 7.36
C ASN A 174 9.46 -5.06 6.84
N TYR A 175 10.47 -5.07 7.71
CA TYR A 175 11.81 -5.57 7.41
C TYR A 175 12.05 -7.01 7.91
N HIS A 176 10.99 -7.80 8.11
CA HIS A 176 11.09 -9.22 8.49
C HIS A 176 11.76 -10.05 7.38
N PRO A 177 12.76 -10.90 7.66
CA PRO A 177 13.60 -11.55 6.65
C PRO A 177 12.83 -12.44 5.64
N THR A 178 11.67 -12.97 6.04
CA THR A 178 10.88 -13.90 5.22
C THR A 178 9.50 -13.38 4.80
N HIS A 179 9.02 -12.28 5.40
CA HIS A 179 7.66 -11.78 5.19
C HIS A 179 7.61 -10.40 4.53
N SER A 180 8.76 -9.72 4.39
CA SER A 180 8.89 -8.41 3.79
C SER A 180 8.69 -8.41 2.27
N HIS A 181 8.32 -7.25 1.72
CA HIS A 181 8.38 -7.01 0.28
C HIS A 181 9.82 -6.86 -0.22
N VAL A 182 10.00 -6.82 -1.54
CA VAL A 182 11.34 -6.91 -2.16
C VAL A 182 12.31 -5.82 -1.69
N LEU A 183 11.88 -4.57 -1.60
CA LEU A 183 12.75 -3.44 -1.24
C LEU A 183 13.19 -3.48 0.23
N PRO A 184 12.30 -3.61 1.24
CA PRO A 184 12.74 -3.77 2.63
C PRO A 184 13.57 -5.05 2.84
N ALA A 185 13.27 -6.14 2.12
CA ALA A 185 14.10 -7.35 2.14
C ALA A 185 15.54 -7.06 1.67
N LEU A 186 15.68 -6.37 0.53
CA LEU A 186 17.00 -5.99 0.00
C LEU A 186 17.73 -5.05 0.96
N ILE A 187 17.04 -4.06 1.53
CA ILE A 187 17.64 -3.14 2.49
C ILE A 187 18.27 -3.91 3.66
N ARG A 188 17.48 -4.78 4.29
CA ARG A 188 17.95 -5.54 5.44
C ARG A 188 19.10 -6.47 5.07
N ARG A 189 18.96 -7.20 3.96
CA ARG A 189 19.97 -8.18 3.52
C ARG A 189 21.31 -7.54 3.20
N PHE A 190 21.32 -6.41 2.50
CA PHE A 190 22.56 -5.71 2.21
C PHE A 190 23.15 -5.02 3.43
N HIS A 191 22.31 -4.52 4.34
CA HIS A 191 22.79 -3.99 5.62
C HIS A 191 23.49 -5.08 6.43
N GLU A 192 22.85 -6.23 6.65
CA GLU A 192 23.44 -7.34 7.40
C GLU A 192 24.72 -7.86 6.73
N ALA A 193 24.72 -7.98 5.40
CA ALA A 193 25.92 -8.39 4.65
C ALA A 193 27.07 -7.39 4.76
N LYS A 194 26.77 -6.08 4.78
CA LYS A 194 27.76 -5.03 5.02
C LYS A 194 28.35 -5.11 6.42
N GLU A 195 27.51 -5.19 7.45
CA GLU A 195 27.97 -5.28 8.85
C GLU A 195 28.82 -6.54 9.09
N GLN A 196 28.50 -7.64 8.42
CA GLN A 196 29.23 -8.91 8.52
C GLN A 196 30.41 -9.02 7.56
N ASN A 197 30.66 -8.03 6.70
CA ASN A 197 31.66 -8.06 5.63
C ASN A 197 31.56 -9.32 4.75
N LEU A 198 30.33 -9.73 4.41
CA LEU A 198 30.13 -10.89 3.55
C LEU A 198 30.66 -10.61 2.14
N PRO A 199 31.34 -11.58 1.51
CA PRO A 199 31.90 -11.40 0.18
C PRO A 199 30.83 -11.38 -0.92
N TYR A 200 29.66 -11.97 -0.68
CA TYR A 200 28.56 -12.00 -1.63
C TYR A 200 27.17 -12.09 -0.98
N VAL A 201 26.14 -11.66 -1.72
CA VAL A 201 24.71 -11.82 -1.39
C VAL A 201 24.00 -12.46 -2.58
N THR A 202 23.23 -13.54 -2.35
CA THR A 202 22.51 -14.27 -3.42
C THR A 202 21.05 -13.85 -3.56
N CYS A 203 20.68 -13.12 -4.61
CA CYS A 203 19.30 -12.78 -4.94
C CYS A 203 18.60 -13.90 -5.73
N TRP A 204 17.29 -14.02 -5.57
CA TRP A 204 16.48 -15.04 -6.24
C TRP A 204 15.98 -14.56 -7.61
N GLY A 205 15.88 -15.48 -8.56
CA GLY A 205 15.50 -15.20 -9.94
C GLY A 205 16.70 -14.72 -10.76
N ASP A 206 16.41 -14.14 -11.93
CA ASP A 206 17.43 -13.57 -12.84
C ASP A 206 17.46 -12.03 -12.83
N GLY A 207 16.59 -11.41 -12.04
CA GLY A 207 16.48 -9.96 -11.92
C GLY A 207 15.80 -9.26 -13.10
N SER A 208 15.36 -9.99 -14.12
CA SER A 208 14.70 -9.43 -15.32
C SER A 208 13.32 -8.80 -15.12
N PRO A 209 12.50 -9.15 -14.09
CA PRO A 209 11.17 -8.56 -13.97
C PRO A 209 11.22 -7.04 -13.76
N LEU A 210 10.32 -6.32 -14.44
CA LEU A 210 10.16 -4.87 -14.36
C LEU A 210 9.12 -4.49 -13.31
N ARG A 211 9.46 -3.55 -12.43
CA ARG A 211 8.59 -3.06 -11.35
C ARG A 211 8.64 -1.56 -11.25
N GLU A 212 7.53 -1.01 -10.79
CA GLU A 212 7.38 0.38 -10.39
C GLU A 212 7.35 0.49 -8.86
N PHE A 213 7.94 1.56 -8.31
CA PHE A 213 7.96 1.85 -6.88
C PHE A 213 7.54 3.30 -6.62
N LEU A 214 6.72 3.51 -5.58
CA LEU A 214 6.28 4.82 -5.12
C LEU A 214 6.60 4.98 -3.62
N TYR A 215 7.20 6.11 -3.26
CA TYR A 215 7.52 6.40 -1.87
C TYR A 215 6.24 6.67 -1.06
N VAL A 216 6.16 6.14 0.17
CA VAL A 216 4.91 6.15 0.96
C VAL A 216 4.39 7.56 1.26
N ASP A 217 5.27 8.55 1.44
CA ASP A 217 4.81 9.92 1.72
C ASP A 217 4.24 10.60 0.47
N ASP A 218 4.66 10.21 -0.74
CA ASP A 218 4.00 10.63 -1.98
C ASP A 218 2.60 10.01 -2.08
N LEU A 219 2.43 8.73 -1.74
CA LEU A 219 1.10 8.12 -1.67
C LEU A 219 0.21 8.85 -0.66
N ALA A 220 0.71 9.14 0.55
CA ALA A 220 -0.05 9.87 1.55
C ALA A 220 -0.46 11.27 1.06
N ASN A 221 0.44 11.97 0.35
CA ASN A 221 0.12 13.24 -0.29
C ASN A 221 -0.99 13.11 -1.33
N LEU A 222 -0.95 12.06 -2.18
CA LEU A 222 -2.02 11.77 -3.14
C LEU A 222 -3.35 11.46 -2.45
N CYS A 223 -3.35 10.64 -1.39
CA CYS A 223 -4.54 10.32 -0.60
C CYS A 223 -5.23 11.59 -0.07
N VAL A 224 -4.47 12.47 0.60
CA VAL A 224 -5.04 13.73 1.10
C VAL A 224 -5.46 14.66 -0.05
N PHE A 225 -4.75 14.64 -1.18
CA PHE A 225 -5.14 15.38 -2.38
C PHE A 225 -6.47 14.89 -2.96
N LEU A 226 -6.66 13.58 -3.13
CA LEU A 226 -7.87 12.99 -3.73
C LEU A 226 -9.08 13.15 -2.82
N MET A 227 -8.91 12.93 -1.51
CA MET A 227 -9.96 13.20 -0.52
C MET A 227 -10.52 14.63 -0.67
N ASN A 228 -9.66 15.60 -1.01
CA ASN A 228 -10.04 17.00 -1.19
C ASN A 228 -10.59 17.37 -2.57
N ASN A 229 -10.12 16.70 -3.64
CA ASN A 229 -10.25 17.18 -5.01
C ASN A 229 -10.87 16.17 -6.01
N TYR A 230 -11.11 14.93 -5.61
CA TYR A 230 -11.65 13.88 -6.50
C TYR A 230 -12.91 13.23 -5.94
N SER A 231 -13.96 13.14 -6.74
CA SER A 231 -15.16 12.35 -6.45
C SER A 231 -15.48 11.50 -7.66
N GLY A 232 -15.85 10.23 -7.46
CA GLY A 232 -16.14 9.31 -8.55
C GLY A 232 -15.98 7.84 -8.17
N ASN A 233 -16.45 6.97 -9.05
CA ASN A 233 -16.48 5.51 -8.83
C ASN A 233 -15.24 4.77 -9.34
N GLU A 234 -14.51 5.36 -10.28
CA GLU A 234 -13.33 4.72 -10.84
C GLU A 234 -12.14 5.02 -9.94
N THR A 235 -11.38 3.99 -9.58
CA THR A 235 -10.15 4.14 -8.78
C THR A 235 -9.17 5.12 -9.44
N VAL A 236 -8.21 5.63 -8.67
CA VAL A 236 -7.08 6.39 -9.18
C VAL A 236 -5.80 5.60 -8.98
N ASN A 237 -5.08 5.30 -10.05
CA ASN A 237 -3.75 4.69 -9.96
C ASN A 237 -2.75 5.63 -9.29
N ALA A 238 -1.96 5.08 -8.38
CA ALA A 238 -0.95 5.80 -7.62
C ALA A 238 0.43 5.17 -7.85
N GLY A 239 1.22 5.84 -8.69
CA GLY A 239 2.54 5.38 -9.09
C GLY A 239 3.41 6.53 -9.60
N THR A 240 4.58 6.18 -10.12
CA THR A 240 5.54 7.13 -10.72
C THR A 240 5.51 7.12 -12.25
N GLY A 241 4.92 6.10 -12.87
CA GLY A 241 5.01 5.86 -14.30
C GLY A 241 6.42 5.47 -14.78
N LYS A 242 7.36 5.24 -13.84
CA LYS A 242 8.73 4.77 -14.10
C LYS A 242 8.88 3.33 -13.59
N GLU A 243 9.58 2.51 -14.36
CA GLU A 243 9.92 1.15 -13.96
C GLU A 243 11.42 0.90 -14.10
N LEU A 244 11.89 -0.10 -13.37
CA LEU A 244 13.24 -0.65 -13.46
C LEU A 244 13.19 -2.15 -13.24
N THR A 245 14.24 -2.82 -13.67
CA THR A 245 14.42 -4.25 -13.42
C THR A 245 14.71 -4.49 -11.94
N ILE A 246 14.35 -5.68 -11.43
CA ILE A 246 14.76 -6.09 -10.07
C ILE A 246 16.28 -6.07 -9.93
N LYS A 247 17.04 -6.33 -11.01
CA LYS A 247 18.48 -6.20 -11.03
C LYS A 247 18.95 -4.77 -10.76
N GLU A 248 18.45 -3.79 -11.51
CA GLU A 248 18.77 -2.37 -11.31
C GLU A 248 18.38 -1.89 -9.91
N LEU A 249 17.21 -2.34 -9.40
CA LEU A 249 16.80 -2.06 -8.03
C LEU A 249 17.81 -2.61 -7.02
N THR A 250 18.22 -3.86 -7.20
CA THR A 250 19.16 -4.56 -6.30
C THR A 250 20.50 -3.84 -6.25
N GLU A 251 21.02 -3.44 -7.41
CA GLU A 251 22.27 -2.68 -7.54
C GLU A 251 22.15 -1.29 -6.89
N LEU A 252 21.02 -0.60 -7.09
CA LEU A 252 20.76 0.70 -6.49
C LEU A 252 20.68 0.62 -4.96
N VAL A 253 19.98 -0.37 -4.41
CA VAL A 253 19.88 -0.57 -2.96
C VAL A 253 21.24 -0.90 -2.35
N ALA A 254 22.03 -1.77 -3.00
CA ALA A 254 23.39 -2.09 -2.55
C ALA A 254 24.28 -0.83 -2.53
N LYS A 255 24.21 0.00 -3.58
CA LYS A 255 24.91 1.29 -3.66
C LYS A 255 24.53 2.21 -2.52
N VAL A 256 23.23 2.41 -2.24
CA VAL A 256 22.76 3.31 -1.18
C VAL A 256 23.20 2.83 0.20
N ILE A 257 23.20 1.52 0.44
CA ILE A 257 23.66 0.95 1.72
C ILE A 257 25.18 1.00 1.87
N GLY A 258 25.90 1.05 0.75
CA GLY A 258 27.36 0.97 0.71
C GLY A 258 27.86 -0.47 0.87
N TYR A 259 27.13 -1.45 0.35
CA TYR A 259 27.60 -2.83 0.25
C TYR A 259 28.42 -3.00 -1.03
N THR A 260 29.66 -3.49 -0.90
CA THR A 260 30.63 -3.59 -2.02
C THR A 260 30.96 -5.04 -2.42
N GLY A 261 30.32 -6.03 -1.80
CA GLY A 261 30.51 -7.44 -2.16
C GLY A 261 29.76 -7.82 -3.45
N GLU A 262 29.97 -9.05 -3.89
CA GLU A 262 29.37 -9.57 -5.13
C GLU A 262 27.85 -9.80 -4.97
N ILE A 263 27.07 -9.49 -6.00
CA ILE A 263 25.64 -9.85 -6.08
C ILE A 263 25.51 -11.06 -6.99
N ARG A 264 25.09 -12.20 -6.42
CA ARG A 264 24.84 -13.45 -7.15
C ARG A 264 23.36 -13.63 -7.42
N TRP A 265 23.03 -14.34 -8.48
CA TRP A 265 21.64 -14.61 -8.88
C TRP A 265 21.39 -16.13 -8.89
N ASP A 266 20.34 -16.56 -8.20
CA ASP A 266 19.84 -17.93 -8.22
C ASP A 266 18.63 -18.05 -9.15
N ALA A 267 18.92 -18.32 -10.43
CA ALA A 267 17.91 -18.51 -11.47
C ALA A 267 17.12 -19.83 -11.34
N SER A 268 17.44 -20.70 -10.37
CA SER A 268 16.59 -21.86 -10.06
C SER A 268 15.28 -21.45 -9.35
N LYS A 269 15.24 -20.23 -8.78
CA LYS A 269 14.05 -19.65 -8.16
C LYS A 269 13.19 -18.92 -9.20
N PRO A 270 11.86 -18.98 -9.08
CA PRO A 270 10.96 -18.40 -10.08
C PRO A 270 10.98 -16.88 -10.05
N ASN A 271 10.86 -16.27 -11.23
CA ASN A 271 10.51 -14.87 -11.38
C ASN A 271 9.00 -14.66 -11.13
N GLY A 272 8.63 -13.47 -10.64
CA GLY A 272 7.24 -13.01 -10.62
C GLY A 272 6.73 -12.64 -12.02
N THR A 273 5.60 -11.94 -12.10
CA THR A 273 5.08 -11.43 -13.39
C THR A 273 6.15 -10.60 -14.13
N PRO A 274 6.27 -10.68 -15.47
CA PRO A 274 7.37 -10.05 -16.18
C PRO A 274 7.42 -8.53 -16.02
N ARG A 275 6.27 -7.86 -16.01
CA ARG A 275 6.17 -6.40 -15.94
C ARG A 275 4.94 -5.98 -15.14
N LYS A 276 5.08 -4.94 -14.33
CA LYS A 276 3.98 -4.36 -13.54
C LYS A 276 4.19 -2.85 -13.37
N LEU A 277 3.54 -2.07 -14.23
CA LEU A 277 3.61 -0.61 -14.27
C LEU A 277 2.19 -0.04 -14.36
N LEU A 278 1.84 0.90 -13.50
CA LEU A 278 0.55 1.58 -13.57
C LEU A 278 0.55 2.69 -14.62
N ASP A 279 -0.57 2.88 -15.31
CA ASP A 279 -0.84 4.12 -16.03
C ASP A 279 -1.33 5.16 -15.02
N VAL A 280 -0.53 6.22 -14.84
CA VAL A 280 -0.79 7.31 -13.88
C VAL A 280 -1.42 8.54 -14.53
N SER A 281 -1.85 8.43 -15.80
CA SER A 281 -2.41 9.54 -16.57
C SER A 281 -3.59 10.23 -15.87
N LYS A 282 -4.40 9.47 -15.11
CA LYS A 282 -5.54 10.02 -14.37
C LYS A 282 -5.10 10.93 -13.22
N ALA A 283 -4.17 10.48 -12.38
CA ALA A 283 -3.61 11.29 -11.30
C ALA A 283 -2.94 12.57 -11.85
N THR A 284 -2.17 12.44 -12.94
CA THR A 284 -1.54 13.58 -13.62
C THR A 284 -2.57 14.59 -14.15
N LYS A 285 -3.65 14.13 -14.79
CA LYS A 285 -4.74 14.99 -15.28
C LYS A 285 -5.49 15.70 -14.15
N LEU A 286 -5.60 15.08 -12.98
CA LEU A 286 -6.15 15.72 -11.78
C LEU A 286 -5.20 16.79 -11.21
N GLY A 287 -3.94 16.84 -11.66
CA GLY A 287 -2.95 17.83 -11.23
C GLY A 287 -2.00 17.32 -10.16
N TRP A 288 -1.91 16.00 -9.96
CA TRP A 288 -1.01 15.39 -8.99
C TRP A 288 0.14 14.62 -9.67
N THR A 289 1.36 14.76 -9.14
CA THR A 289 2.52 13.95 -9.51
C THR A 289 3.38 13.70 -8.27
N TYR A 290 4.06 12.54 -8.23
CA TYR A 290 5.04 12.22 -7.19
C TYR A 290 6.23 13.19 -7.23
N LYS A 291 6.95 13.30 -6.11
CA LYS A 291 8.12 14.17 -5.96
C LYS A 291 9.38 13.42 -5.57
N THR A 292 9.27 12.26 -4.92
CA THR A 292 10.42 11.52 -4.41
C THR A 292 10.97 10.58 -5.46
N GLU A 293 12.18 10.83 -5.92
CA GLU A 293 12.89 9.90 -6.80
C GLU A 293 13.38 8.67 -6.03
N LEU A 294 13.52 7.54 -6.73
CA LEU A 294 13.75 6.22 -6.12
C LEU A 294 15.00 6.17 -5.23
N GLU A 295 16.12 6.73 -5.68
CA GLU A 295 17.37 6.73 -4.89
C GLU A 295 17.22 7.51 -3.58
N ASP A 296 16.50 8.63 -3.60
CA ASP A 296 16.26 9.46 -2.41
C ASP A 296 15.31 8.77 -1.45
N GLY A 297 14.23 8.17 -1.95
CA GLY A 297 13.33 7.38 -1.13
C GLY A 297 14.04 6.19 -0.47
N ILE A 298 14.94 5.49 -1.17
CA ILE A 298 15.69 4.36 -0.60
C ILE A 298 16.59 4.85 0.53
N ARG A 299 17.22 6.01 0.36
CA ARG A 299 18.05 6.63 1.41
C ARG A 299 17.22 6.94 2.67
N LEU A 300 16.06 7.57 2.51
CA LEU A 300 15.12 7.85 3.61
C LEU A 300 14.63 6.57 4.29
N SER A 301 14.30 5.54 3.50
CA SER A 301 13.88 4.24 4.01
C SER A 301 14.98 3.53 4.78
N TYR A 302 16.24 3.67 4.35
CA TYR A 302 17.37 3.10 5.04
C TYR A 302 17.70 3.87 6.33
N GLU A 303 17.56 5.19 6.33
CA GLU A 303 17.68 6.01 7.53
C GLU A 303 16.63 5.64 8.59
N ASP A 304 15.37 5.43 8.19
CA ASP A 304 14.33 4.90 9.10
C ASP A 304 14.73 3.52 9.62
N PHE A 305 15.15 2.59 8.75
CA PHE A 305 15.59 1.25 9.16
C PHE A 305 16.72 1.28 10.22
N LEU A 306 17.67 2.20 10.09
CA LEU A 306 18.78 2.33 11.05
C LEU A 306 18.31 2.85 12.41
N ASN A 307 17.37 3.81 12.42
CA ASN A 307 16.97 4.54 13.62
C ASN A 307 15.70 3.98 14.29
N ASN A 308 14.91 3.16 13.61
CA ASN A 308 13.65 2.64 14.10
C ASN A 308 13.87 1.33 14.88
N PRO A 309 13.53 1.28 16.19
CA PRO A 309 13.78 0.11 17.03
C PRO A 309 12.88 -1.10 16.69
N MET A 310 11.77 -0.92 15.97
CA MET A 310 10.88 -2.01 15.56
C MET A 310 11.34 -2.65 14.25
N ARG A 311 12.47 -3.37 14.28
CA ARG A 311 13.07 -3.99 13.09
C ARG A 311 12.45 -5.32 12.66
N ALA A 312 11.65 -5.98 13.52
CA ALA A 312 11.38 -7.42 13.34
C ALA A 312 9.99 -7.92 13.76
N GLU A 313 9.13 -7.14 14.42
CA GLU A 313 7.90 -7.68 15.03
C GLU A 313 6.67 -6.84 14.70
N ARG A 314 6.17 -6.95 13.47
CA ARG A 314 4.80 -6.58 13.09
C ARG A 314 4.26 -7.47 11.99
#